data_AF-A0AAU6DUN7-F1
#
_entry.id   AF-A0AAU6DUN7-F1
#
_cell.length_a   1.000
_cell.length_b   1.000
_cell.length_c   1.000
_cell.angle_alpha   90.00
_cell.angle_beta   90.00
_cell.angle_gamma   90.00
#
_symmetry.space_group_name_H-M   'P 1'
#
loop_
_entity.id
_entity.type
_entity.pdbx_description
1 polymer ?
#
loop_
_entity_poly.entity_id
_entity_poly.type
_entity_poly.pdbx_seq_one_letter_code
_entity_poly.pdbx_strand_id
1 'polypeptide(L)' 'MRARVRIVSDYDAGAVDPPVRRLFTAGEELTLILGGRAGRPVDDAWWWTSRDIDGAHMVPADRVEVLEIIEHVSPDG' A
#
# COMPACT_ATOMS: atom_id res chain seq x y z
N MET A 1 -2.05 0.14 9.92
CA MET A 1 -0.62 -0.18 10.17
C MET A 1 0.24 0.47 9.08
N ARG A 2 1.43 0.98 9.40
CA ARG A 2 2.42 1.53 8.45
C ARG A 2 3.72 0.74 8.54
N ALA A 3 4.31 0.36 7.41
CA ALA A 3 5.51 -0.45 7.36
C ALA A 3 6.46 0.00 6.25
N ARG A 4 7.77 -0.17 6.48
CA ARG A 4 8.76 -0.16 5.40
C ARG A 4 8.69 -1.50 4.70
N VAL A 5 8.63 -1.46 3.39
CA VAL A 5 8.47 -2.63 2.55
C VAL A 5 9.42 -2.59 1.37
N ARG A 6 9.65 -3.76 0.77
CA ARG A 6 10.33 -3.94 -0.50
C ARG A 6 9.35 -4.50 -1.53
N ILE A 7 9.38 -3.96 -2.75
CA ILE A 7 8.65 -4.50 -3.88
C ILE A 7 9.38 -5.74 -4.39
N VAL A 8 8.71 -6.89 -4.48
CA VAL A 8 9.34 -8.15 -4.93
C VAL A 8 9.19 -8.41 -6.44
N SER A 9 8.25 -7.73 -7.10
CA SER A 9 8.02 -7.83 -8.54
C SER A 9 7.43 -6.53 -9.09
N ASP A 10 7.83 -6.15 -10.30
CA ASP A 10 7.36 -4.93 -10.95
C ASP A 10 5.83 -4.85 -10.98
N TYR A 11 5.31 -3.66 -10.72
CA TYR A 11 3.88 -3.43 -10.72
C TYR A 11 3.53 -2.03 -11.16
N ASP A 12 2.61 -1.95 -12.12
CA ASP A 12 1.99 -0.69 -12.51
C ASP A 12 0.68 -0.52 -11.73
N ALA A 13 0.59 0.55 -10.96
CA ALA A 13 -0.62 0.94 -10.25
C ALA A 13 -1.14 2.28 -10.76
N GLY A 14 -2.46 2.40 -10.86
CA GLY A 14 -3.14 3.69 -11.09
C GLY A 14 -3.66 4.27 -9.78
N ALA A 15 -3.67 5.60 -9.70
CA ALA A 15 -4.53 6.38 -8.80
C ALA A 15 -5.79 6.83 -9.56
N VAL A 16 -6.85 7.18 -8.83
CA VAL A 16 -8.15 7.56 -9.42
C VAL A 16 -8.20 9.07 -9.67
N ASP A 17 -7.77 9.89 -8.71
CA ASP A 17 -7.79 11.34 -8.81
C ASP A 17 -6.53 11.98 -8.17
N PRO A 18 -5.64 12.62 -8.96
CA PRO A 18 -5.64 12.61 -10.43
C PRO A 18 -5.32 11.22 -10.98
N PRO A 19 -5.80 10.87 -12.19
CA PRO A 19 -5.54 9.59 -12.83
C PRO A 19 -4.07 9.50 -13.28
N VAL A 20 -3.19 9.14 -12.36
CA VAL A 20 -1.75 9.01 -12.58
C VAL A 20 -1.31 7.56 -12.35
N ARG A 21 -0.49 7.04 -13.27
CA ARG A 21 0.11 5.73 -13.12
C ARG A 21 1.49 5.86 -12.47
N ARG A 22 1.84 4.88 -11.66
CA ARG A 22 3.17 4.72 -11.08
C ARG A 22 3.63 3.29 -11.32
N LEU A 23 4.82 3.16 -11.90
CA LEU A 23 5.55 1.91 -11.94
C LEU A 23 6.35 1.77 -10.64
N PHE A 24 6.09 0.69 -9.93
CA PHE A 24 6.92 0.19 -8.85
C PHE A 24 7.85 -0.87 -9.41
N THR A 25 9.13 -0.80 -9.05
CA THR A 25 10.14 -1.75 -9.56
C THR A 25 10.58 -2.73 -8.49
N ALA A 26 10.90 -3.96 -8.87
CA ALA A 26 11.46 -4.95 -7.98
C ALA A 26 12.73 -4.42 -7.27
N GLY A 27 12.82 -4.65 -5.96
CA GLY A 27 13.87 -4.12 -5.09
C GLY A 27 13.64 -2.70 -4.58
N GLU A 28 12.64 -1.97 -5.10
CA GLU A 28 12.29 -0.63 -4.58
C GLU A 28 11.82 -0.75 -3.12
N GLU A 29 12.38 0.09 -2.26
CA GLU A 29 12.00 0.15 -0.85
C GLU A 29 11.26 1.46 -0.56
N LEU A 30 10.14 1.33 0.12
CA LEU A 30 9.25 2.46 0.41
C LEU A 30 8.43 2.19 1.66
N THR A 31 7.76 3.22 2.15
CA THR A 31 6.83 3.08 3.27
C THR A 31 5.40 3.01 2.75
N LEU A 32 4.70 1.93 3.06
CA LEU A 32 3.30 1.74 2.71
C LEU A 32 2.42 1.59 3.95
N ILE A 33 1.13 1.79 3.74
CA ILE A 33 0.09 1.64 4.75
C ILE A 33 -0.71 0.40 4.40
N LEU A 34 -0.82 -0.56 5.31
CA LEU A 34 -1.79 -1.63 5.18
C LEU A 34 -3.19 -1.01 5.35
N GLY A 35 -3.98 -1.04 4.28
CA GLY A 35 -5.26 -0.35 4.18
C GLY A 35 -6.37 -1.24 3.65
N GLY A 36 -7.60 -0.93 4.03
CA GLY A 36 -8.82 -1.57 3.54
C GLY A 36 -9.78 -0.52 2.96
N ARG A 37 -10.65 -0.93 2.03
CA ARG A 37 -11.64 -0.02 1.43
C ARG A 37 -12.90 0.06 2.29
N ALA A 38 -13.36 1.26 2.60
CA ALA A 38 -14.61 1.48 3.33
C ALA A 38 -15.79 0.77 2.62
N GLY A 39 -16.61 0.06 3.40
CA GLY A 39 -17.73 -0.73 2.87
C GLY A 39 -17.35 -2.08 2.27
N ARG A 40 -16.08 -2.51 2.39
CA ARG A 40 -15.63 -3.86 2.06
C ARG A 40 -14.99 -4.52 3.29
N PRO A 41 -15.04 -5.86 3.40
CA PRO A 41 -14.25 -6.57 4.40
C PRO A 41 -12.78 -6.16 4.26
N VAL A 42 -12.11 -6.01 5.41
CA VAL A 42 -10.67 -5.75 5.45
C VAL A 42 -9.98 -7.00 4.92
N ASP A 43 -9.59 -6.94 3.65
CA ASP A 43 -8.62 -7.85 3.08
C ASP A 43 -7.26 -7.20 3.30
N ASP A 44 -6.36 -7.87 4.02
CA ASP A 44 -4.96 -7.45 4.25
C ASP A 44 -4.13 -7.46 2.94
N ALA A 45 -4.81 -7.62 1.81
CA ALA A 45 -4.23 -7.84 0.51
C ALA A 45 -3.71 -6.55 -0.16
N TRP A 46 -3.88 -5.36 0.44
CA TRP A 46 -3.54 -4.11 -0.23
C TRP A 46 -2.71 -3.13 0.62
N TRP A 47 -1.62 -2.66 0.01
CA TRP A 47 -0.66 -1.72 0.57
C TRP A 47 -0.72 -0.38 -0.16
N TRP A 48 -0.95 0.70 0.55
CA TRP A 48 -1.30 2.00 -0.04
C TRP A 48 -0.16 3.00 0.17
N THR A 49 0.11 3.84 -0.83
CA THR A 49 1.10 4.92 -0.73
C THR A 49 0.64 6.09 0.14
N SER A 50 -0.67 6.26 0.33
CA SER A 50 -1.31 7.34 1.10
C SER A 50 -2.59 6.84 1.80
N ARG A 51 -3.09 7.59 2.80
CA ARG A 51 -4.42 7.38 3.39
C ARG A 51 -5.54 8.01 2.56
N ASP A 52 -5.20 8.91 1.65
CA ASP A 52 -6.14 9.49 0.69
C ASP A 52 -6.51 8.45 -0.37
N ILE A 53 -7.74 7.93 -0.33
CA ILE A 53 -8.12 6.76 -1.12
C ILE A 53 -8.16 7.05 -2.62
N ASP A 54 -8.46 8.30 -2.99
CA ASP A 54 -8.61 8.72 -4.37
C ASP A 54 -7.24 8.93 -5.05
N GLY A 55 -6.25 9.44 -4.32
CA GLY A 55 -4.88 9.63 -4.78
C GLY A 55 -3.91 8.47 -4.47
N ALA A 56 -4.32 7.44 -3.72
CA ALA A 56 -3.43 6.34 -3.35
C ALA A 56 -3.15 5.38 -4.51
N HIS A 57 -1.87 5.05 -4.69
CA HIS A 57 -1.47 3.85 -5.42
C HIS A 57 -1.57 2.65 -4.48
N MET A 58 -2.32 1.65 -4.88
CA MET A 58 -2.49 0.40 -4.14
C MET A 58 -1.57 -0.65 -4.75
N VAL A 59 -0.83 -1.39 -3.92
CA VAL A 59 0.04 -2.51 -4.31
C VAL A 59 -0.50 -3.78 -3.65
N PRO A 60 -0.66 -4.90 -4.39
CA PRO A 60 -1.15 -6.15 -3.81
C PRO A 60 -0.10 -6.76 -2.87
N ALA A 61 -0.55 -7.45 -1.83
CA ALA A 61 0.32 -8.03 -0.81
C ALA A 61 1.30 -9.08 -1.34
N ASP A 62 0.96 -9.80 -2.43
CA ASP A 62 1.88 -10.76 -3.05
C ASP A 62 3.14 -10.10 -3.66
N ARG A 63 3.10 -8.79 -3.88
CA ARG A 63 4.19 -8.00 -4.46
C ARG A 63 5.00 -7.22 -3.44
N VAL A 64 4.74 -7.44 -2.16
CA VAL A 64 5.31 -6.66 -1.07
C VAL A 64 5.93 -7.58 -0.02
N GLU A 65 7.20 -7.34 0.30
CA GLU A 65 7.88 -7.92 1.46
C GLU A 65 7.96 -6.86 2.57
N VAL A 66 7.46 -7.16 3.76
CA VAL A 66 7.55 -6.26 4.91
C VAL A 66 8.95 -6.35 5.52
N LEU A 67 9.67 -5.24 5.55
CA LEU A 67 11.01 -5.15 6.16
C LEU A 67 10.93 -4.73 7.63
N GLU A 68 10.05 -3.78 7.94
CA GLU A 68 9.94 -3.20 9.28
C GLU A 68 8.54 -2.60 9.51
N ILE A 69 7.93 -2.89 10.67
CA ILE A 69 6.67 -2.25 11.08
C ILE A 69 7.00 -0.95 11.81
N ILE A 70 6.59 0.19 11.23
CA ILE A 70 6.90 1.53 11.74
C ILE A 70 5.83 2.01 12.73
N GLU A 71 4.56 1.77 12.42
CA GLU A 71 3.43 2.20 13.25
C GLU A 71 2.31 1.17 13.24
N HIS A 72 1.97 0.65 14.41
CA HIS A 72 0.77 -0.15 14.62
C HIS A 72 -0.33 0.78 15.14
N VAL A 73 -1.20 1.26 14.25
CA VAL A 73 -2.44 1.90 14.69
C VAL A 73 -3.35 0.79 15.20
N SER A 74 -3.46 0.65 16.52
CA SER A 74 -4.49 -0.20 17.14
C SER A 74 -5.88 0.35 16.76
N PRO A 75 -6.89 -0.52 16.53
CA PRO A 75 -8.24 -0.08 16.17
C PRO A 75 -9.03 0.61 17.30
N ASP A 76 -8.44 0.85 18.47
CA ASP A 76 -9.07 1.54 19.59
C ASP A 76 -8.44 2.93 19.80
N GLY A 77 -9.18 3.95 19.40
CA GLY A 77 -8.99 5.36 19.77
C GLY A 77 -10.35 6.01 20.01
#